data_AF-A0A955AIP7-F1
#
_entry.id   AF-A0A955AIP7-F1
#
_cell.length_a   1.000
_cell.length_b   1.000
_cell.length_c   1.000
_cell.angle_alpha   90.00
_cell.angle_beta   90.00
_cell.angle_gamma   90.00
#
_symmetry.space_group_name_H-M   'P 1'
#
loop_
_entity.id
_entity.type
_entity.pdbx_description
1 polymer ?
#
loop_
_entity_poly.entity_id
_entity_poly.type
_entity_poly.pdbx_seq_one_letter_code
_entity_poly.pdbx_strand_id
1 'polypeptide(L)'
;MSSPDLPGRHPAPSDAAPPAVAQKLPIPTAVPLTPPLHRHAVVTTTSEPFSAMSQAVPVSRPVPVARPIPLTSSEVPRTISVVTTDPTTDSTSRSSHEHVNDPADDEAEDWDPSTRFLVRSAPPWLISSIVHMLVLIVLGLIYIAPRIVPSLQFEAVFAEHRGEQLETPTLRVAGLDETPALQEKISESILPEAADPLAAPPSVNISPLATSMTTNLDAPDVGMALTGREKGMKRALMAAYGGNATTQAAVELGLEWLARKQSSDGSWSLVGPYSNAGPSENRCAATAMALLAFQGDGHTHRSGKYSEVVERGWNYMLKKQERNGSFFTSGDHNHRFYSHAQATIAICELYGMTDDEQYRKPAEAAIQYLLETQDSIGGWRYVPGNDSDTSVTGWVMMALQSGRMAKLEVPADTLKKISAYLDMASSEYGSRYGYRPNSVGTPTMTAEGLLCRQYLGWRRDDERMLSGVDYVSKHPLEYRDQNVYYWYYATQVMHHMEGEYWEAWNSVMRQEVPKHQVTEGPERGSWSPVDDRWGIHGGRLFTTCLSIYMLEVYYRHLPIYSQVYH
;
A
#
# COMPACT_ATOMS: atom_id res chain seq x y z
N MET A 1 -39.49 41.98 63.49
CA MET A 1 -40.88 41.95 63.96
C MET A 1 -41.75 41.44 62.82
N SER A 2 -42.35 40.27 63.04
CA SER A 2 -43.60 39.73 62.47
C SER A 2 -43.79 39.60 60.94
N SER A 3 -43.75 38.34 60.47
CA SER A 3 -44.54 37.79 59.34
C SER A 3 -46.05 37.74 59.71
N PRO A 4 -47.00 37.19 58.89
CA PRO A 4 -46.96 36.63 57.52
C PRO A 4 -48.15 37.06 56.61
N ASP A 5 -48.18 36.62 55.33
CA ASP A 5 -49.31 35.93 54.66
C ASP A 5 -49.16 35.87 53.12
N LEU A 6 -49.14 34.63 52.60
CA LEU A 6 -49.47 34.23 51.21
C LEU A 6 -50.95 33.74 51.21
N PRO A 7 -51.69 33.50 50.09
CA PRO A 7 -51.23 33.31 48.70
C PRO A 7 -52.11 34.02 47.61
N GLY A 8 -51.49 34.40 46.48
CA GLY A 8 -52.17 34.96 45.31
C GLY A 8 -52.07 34.07 44.07
N ARG A 9 -53.23 33.71 43.51
CA ARG A 9 -53.47 32.80 42.38
C ARG A 9 -52.79 33.21 41.07
N HIS A 10 -52.42 32.19 40.29
CA HIS A 10 -52.10 32.22 38.86
C HIS A 10 -53.12 33.00 38.02
N PRO A 11 -52.67 33.81 37.04
CA PRO A 11 -53.38 34.06 35.80
C PRO A 11 -52.90 33.14 34.67
N ALA A 12 -53.88 32.72 33.87
CA ALA A 12 -53.82 31.82 32.73
C ALA A 12 -52.91 32.33 31.58
N PRO A 13 -52.45 31.42 30.69
CA PRO A 13 -51.71 31.79 29.47
C PRO A 13 -52.62 32.56 28.52
N SER A 14 -52.12 33.67 27.96
CA SER A 14 -52.85 34.43 26.95
C SER A 14 -52.90 33.64 25.64
N ASP A 15 -54.08 33.60 25.04
CA ASP A 15 -54.41 32.97 23.77
C ASP A 15 -53.42 33.30 22.66
N ALA A 16 -52.81 32.25 22.11
CA ALA A 16 -52.09 32.28 20.86
C ALA A 16 -53.10 32.49 19.71
N ALA A 17 -52.91 33.57 18.96
CA ALA A 17 -53.60 33.79 17.70
C ALA A 17 -53.21 32.70 16.67
N PRO A 18 -54.13 32.26 15.80
CA PRO A 18 -53.87 31.20 14.83
C PRO A 18 -52.87 31.65 13.75
N PRO A 19 -52.03 30.73 13.23
CA PRO A 19 -51.06 31.07 12.18
C PRO A 19 -51.77 31.43 10.87
N ALA A 20 -51.34 32.55 10.29
CA ALA A 20 -51.80 33.04 9.00
C ALA A 20 -51.42 32.06 7.88
N VAL A 21 -52.42 31.67 7.10
CA VAL A 21 -52.31 30.92 5.85
C VAL A 21 -51.50 31.75 4.85
N ALA A 22 -50.26 31.34 4.57
CA ALA A 22 -49.45 31.94 3.52
C ALA A 22 -50.08 31.65 2.15
N GLN A 23 -50.52 32.71 1.47
CA GLN A 23 -51.00 32.68 0.09
C GLN A 23 -49.85 32.25 -0.85
N LYS A 24 -50.10 31.23 -1.68
CA LYS A 24 -49.23 30.86 -2.80
C LYS A 24 -49.12 32.03 -3.79
N LEU A 25 -47.94 32.63 -3.88
CA LEU A 25 -47.57 33.53 -4.97
C LEU A 25 -47.41 32.72 -6.28
N PRO A 26 -47.87 33.23 -7.44
CA PRO A 26 -47.74 32.54 -8.71
C PRO A 26 -46.29 32.54 -9.23
N ILE A 27 -45.89 31.39 -9.78
CA ILE A 27 -44.60 31.14 -10.44
C ILE A 27 -44.55 31.92 -11.76
N PRO A 28 -43.49 32.70 -12.06
CA PRO A 28 -43.31 33.28 -13.39
C PRO A 28 -42.86 32.22 -14.40
N THR A 29 -43.66 32.03 -15.45
CA THR A 29 -43.38 31.15 -16.59
C THR A 29 -42.20 31.68 -17.40
N ALA A 30 -41.19 30.84 -17.64
CA ALA A 30 -40.07 31.17 -18.53
C ALA A 30 -40.55 31.32 -19.98
N VAL A 31 -40.20 32.43 -20.61
CA VAL A 31 -40.44 32.73 -22.02
C VAL A 31 -39.35 32.04 -22.87
N PRO A 32 -39.69 31.34 -23.98
CA PRO A 32 -38.69 30.74 -24.86
C PRO A 32 -37.95 31.81 -25.67
N LEU A 33 -36.62 31.79 -25.66
CA LEU A 33 -35.79 32.58 -26.59
C LEU A 33 -35.73 31.89 -27.96
N THR A 34 -36.34 32.51 -28.97
CA THR A 34 -36.20 32.15 -30.38
C THR A 34 -34.86 32.65 -30.95
N PRO A 35 -34.13 31.84 -31.74
CA PRO A 35 -32.92 32.28 -32.44
C PRO A 35 -33.26 33.07 -33.73
N PRO A 36 -32.37 33.95 -34.22
CA PRO A 36 -32.64 34.72 -35.43
C PRO A 36 -32.49 33.87 -36.71
N LEU A 37 -33.51 33.96 -37.57
CA LEU A 37 -33.54 33.49 -38.96
C LEU A 37 -32.82 34.48 -39.88
N HIS A 38 -31.78 34.03 -40.59
CA HIS A 38 -31.40 34.61 -41.88
C HIS A 38 -31.25 33.53 -42.96
N ARG A 39 -31.61 33.94 -44.18
CA ARG A 39 -32.18 33.17 -45.28
C ARG A 39 -31.22 32.19 -45.98
N HIS A 40 -31.84 31.12 -46.47
CA HIS A 40 -31.32 30.15 -47.43
C HIS A 40 -30.76 30.77 -48.72
N ALA A 41 -29.63 30.23 -49.18
CA ALA A 41 -29.38 29.96 -50.59
C ALA A 41 -28.97 28.47 -50.71
N VAL A 42 -29.71 27.74 -51.53
CA VAL A 42 -29.63 26.30 -51.76
C VAL A 42 -28.53 25.99 -52.76
N VAL A 43 -27.64 25.03 -52.47
CA VAL A 43 -27.08 24.11 -53.47
C VAL A 43 -26.84 22.74 -52.82
N THR A 44 -27.51 21.73 -53.35
CA THR A 44 -27.36 20.27 -53.17
C THR A 44 -25.96 19.76 -53.51
N THR A 45 -25.41 18.79 -52.74
CA THR A 45 -24.99 17.45 -53.24
C THR A 45 -24.41 16.53 -52.15
N THR A 46 -24.90 15.29 -52.21
CA THR A 46 -24.38 13.95 -51.83
C THR A 46 -23.00 13.74 -51.16
N SER A 47 -23.09 12.86 -50.15
CA SER A 47 -22.17 11.95 -49.44
C SER A 47 -20.81 11.49 -50.02
N GLU A 48 -19.91 11.22 -49.05
CA GLU A 48 -18.73 10.32 -48.97
C GLU A 48 -17.30 10.94 -49.09
N PRO A 49 -16.30 10.37 -48.36
CA PRO A 49 -15.23 11.14 -47.72
C PRO A 49 -13.83 10.89 -48.31
N PHE A 50 -12.94 11.89 -48.29
CA PHE A 50 -11.48 11.68 -48.42
C PHE A 50 -10.64 12.83 -47.82
N SER A 51 -9.80 12.47 -46.85
CA SER A 51 -8.36 12.76 -46.67
C SER A 51 -7.76 14.19 -46.84
N ALA A 52 -6.96 14.53 -45.81
CA ALA A 52 -5.66 15.22 -45.80
C ALA A 52 -5.55 16.73 -46.09
N MET A 53 -4.97 17.51 -45.15
CA MET A 53 -3.51 17.80 -45.11
C MET A 53 -3.16 18.87 -44.07
N SER A 54 -2.19 18.54 -43.21
CA SER A 54 -1.42 19.47 -42.38
C SER A 54 -0.13 19.83 -43.15
N GLN A 55 0.21 21.11 -43.24
CA GLN A 55 1.49 21.56 -43.81
C GLN A 55 2.64 21.45 -42.79
N ALA A 56 3.82 21.14 -43.32
CA ALA A 56 5.04 20.75 -42.62
C ALA A 56 6.16 21.81 -42.75
N VAL A 57 7.15 21.72 -41.85
CA VAL A 57 8.48 22.35 -41.93
C VAL A 57 9.54 21.24 -41.67
N PRO A 58 10.73 21.24 -42.31
CA PRO A 58 11.37 20.01 -42.77
C PRO A 58 12.49 19.47 -41.85
N VAL A 59 12.70 18.15 -41.92
CA VAL A 59 13.87 17.44 -41.37
C VAL A 59 14.66 16.77 -42.50
N SER A 60 15.98 16.84 -42.36
CA SER A 60 17.06 16.37 -43.24
C SER A 60 17.09 14.85 -43.51
N ARG A 61 17.55 14.48 -44.72
CA ARG A 61 17.59 13.14 -45.34
C ARG A 61 18.62 12.17 -44.75
N PRO A 62 18.37 10.84 -44.83
CA PRO A 62 19.42 9.81 -44.84
C PRO A 62 19.65 9.18 -46.24
N VAL A 63 20.85 8.61 -46.42
CA VAL A 63 21.40 7.97 -47.64
C VAL A 63 21.14 6.44 -47.62
N PRO A 64 20.95 5.74 -48.77
CA PRO A 64 20.57 4.31 -48.80
C PRO A 64 21.77 3.36 -48.92
N VAL A 65 21.65 2.15 -48.37
CA VAL A 65 22.54 1.00 -48.64
C VAL A 65 21.72 -0.24 -49.00
N ALA A 66 22.24 -0.98 -49.97
CA ALA A 66 21.57 -1.94 -50.85
C ALA A 66 21.32 -3.36 -50.27
N ARG A 67 20.37 -4.06 -50.89
CA ARG A 67 20.10 -5.51 -50.74
C ARG A 67 20.89 -6.32 -51.78
N PRO A 68 21.28 -7.58 -51.48
CA PRO A 68 21.63 -8.56 -52.51
C PRO A 68 20.48 -9.53 -52.85
N ILE A 69 20.46 -9.94 -54.13
CA ILE A 69 19.54 -10.86 -54.83
C ILE A 69 20.09 -12.31 -54.78
N PRO A 70 19.26 -13.38 -54.85
CA PRO A 70 19.70 -14.78 -54.78
C PRO A 70 20.00 -15.41 -56.16
N LEU A 71 20.85 -16.45 -56.19
CA LEU A 71 21.00 -17.38 -57.33
C LEU A 71 21.16 -18.84 -56.85
N THR A 72 20.32 -19.70 -57.44
CA THR A 72 20.33 -21.18 -57.55
C THR A 72 21.60 -21.67 -58.30
N SER A 73 22.10 -22.91 -58.35
CA SER A 73 21.68 -24.32 -58.14
C SER A 73 22.98 -25.17 -58.04
N SER A 74 23.05 -26.34 -57.39
CA SER A 74 23.00 -27.66 -58.05
C SER A 74 23.20 -28.84 -57.06
N GLU A 75 22.35 -29.87 -57.19
CA GLU A 75 22.58 -31.34 -57.04
C GLU A 75 23.25 -31.97 -55.79
N VAL A 76 22.44 -32.49 -54.84
CA VAL A 76 22.06 -33.92 -54.57
C VAL A 76 23.03 -35.03 -55.09
N PRO A 77 23.18 -36.25 -54.47
CA PRO A 77 22.75 -36.80 -53.16
C PRO A 77 23.79 -37.69 -52.38
N ARG A 78 23.34 -38.18 -51.19
CA ARG A 78 23.30 -39.61 -50.74
C ARG A 78 24.38 -40.21 -49.80
N THR A 79 23.87 -40.64 -48.62
CA THR A 79 24.04 -41.96 -47.93
C THR A 79 25.14 -42.21 -46.86
N ILE A 80 24.67 -42.31 -45.60
CA ILE A 80 24.82 -43.36 -44.54
C ILE A 80 26.21 -43.92 -44.13
N SER A 81 26.36 -44.08 -42.78
CA SER A 81 27.10 -45.09 -41.96
C SER A 81 28.30 -44.48 -41.21
N VAL A 82 28.28 -44.30 -39.87
CA VAL A 82 28.33 -45.25 -38.73
C VAL A 82 29.59 -46.15 -38.76
N VAL A 83 30.14 -46.42 -37.56
CA VAL A 83 31.16 -47.46 -37.17
C VAL A 83 32.58 -46.88 -37.00
N THR A 84 33.37 -47.06 -35.93
CA THR A 84 33.29 -47.70 -34.60
C THR A 84 34.61 -47.41 -33.83
N THR A 85 34.54 -47.55 -32.49
CA THR A 85 35.51 -48.19 -31.56
C THR A 85 36.95 -47.66 -31.37
N ASP A 86 37.20 -47.28 -30.11
CA ASP A 86 38.41 -47.49 -29.29
C ASP A 86 39.10 -48.85 -29.51
N PRO A 87 40.43 -49.02 -29.26
CA PRO A 87 40.87 -49.31 -27.88
C PRO A 87 42.34 -48.99 -27.46
N THR A 88 42.50 -48.76 -26.14
CA THR A 88 43.54 -49.27 -25.18
C THR A 88 45.05 -49.00 -25.31
N THR A 89 45.62 -48.53 -24.18
CA THR A 89 46.91 -48.90 -23.49
C THR A 89 48.24 -48.58 -24.20
N ASP A 90 49.41 -48.33 -23.60
CA ASP A 90 49.96 -48.45 -22.25
C ASP A 90 51.25 -47.59 -22.13
N SER A 91 51.69 -47.28 -20.89
CA SER A 91 53.09 -47.04 -20.44
C SER A 91 53.80 -45.74 -20.95
N THR A 92 54.76 -45.07 -20.30
CA THR A 92 55.61 -45.23 -19.10
C THR A 92 56.34 -43.87 -18.89
N SER A 93 56.65 -43.48 -17.65
CA SER A 93 58.01 -43.08 -17.19
C SER A 93 58.01 -42.29 -15.87
N ARG A 94 59.07 -42.54 -15.11
CA ARG A 94 59.36 -42.19 -13.70
C ARG A 94 60.07 -40.83 -13.55
N SER A 95 59.95 -40.28 -12.33
CA SER A 95 60.94 -39.69 -11.41
C SER A 95 60.39 -38.38 -10.82
N SER A 96 60.64 -37.92 -9.60
CA SER A 96 61.44 -38.34 -8.44
C SER A 96 61.06 -37.42 -7.25
N HIS A 97 61.21 -37.94 -6.04
CA HIS A 97 61.04 -37.38 -4.69
C HIS A 97 61.22 -35.86 -4.46
N GLU A 98 60.39 -35.26 -3.58
CA GLU A 98 60.79 -34.82 -2.22
C GLU A 98 59.58 -34.46 -1.33
N HIS A 99 59.71 -34.78 -0.03
CA HIS A 99 58.74 -34.64 1.06
C HIS A 99 58.79 -33.27 1.74
N VAL A 100 57.63 -32.65 2.03
CA VAL A 100 57.42 -31.80 3.23
C VAL A 100 55.98 -31.98 3.73
N ASN A 101 55.84 -32.10 5.05
CA ASN A 101 54.65 -32.44 5.83
C ASN A 101 53.52 -31.41 5.78
N ASP A 102 52.28 -31.91 5.84
CA ASP A 102 51.03 -31.16 6.05
C ASP A 102 50.37 -31.66 7.36
N PRO A 103 50.01 -30.80 8.33
CA PRO A 103 49.36 -31.23 9.56
C PRO A 103 47.84 -31.34 9.41
N ALA A 104 47.37 -32.57 9.60
CA ALA A 104 46.04 -33.07 9.96
C ALA A 104 44.95 -32.04 10.36
N ASP A 105 43.90 -31.99 9.54
CA ASP A 105 42.51 -31.80 9.95
C ASP A 105 41.92 -33.16 10.33
N ASP A 106 41.49 -33.34 11.59
CA ASP A 106 40.56 -34.41 12.00
C ASP A 106 40.02 -34.11 13.43
N GLU A 107 39.10 -33.15 13.55
CA GLU A 107 38.19 -33.04 14.70
C GLU A 107 36.89 -33.76 14.33
N ALA A 108 36.90 -35.09 14.44
CA ALA A 108 35.72 -35.94 14.25
C ALA A 108 35.03 -36.20 15.60
N GLU A 109 33.73 -35.89 15.63
CA GLU A 109 32.79 -36.03 16.75
C GLU A 109 32.96 -37.33 17.55
N ASP A 110 32.88 -37.15 18.86
CA ASP A 110 33.07 -38.15 19.91
C ASP A 110 31.88 -39.14 19.96
N TRP A 111 32.02 -40.31 19.33
CA TRP A 111 31.04 -41.41 19.40
C TRP A 111 31.49 -42.46 20.42
N ASP A 112 30.61 -42.75 21.39
CA ASP A 112 30.77 -43.78 22.45
C ASP A 112 31.27 -45.14 21.89
N PRO A 113 32.36 -45.71 22.45
CA PRO A 113 32.94 -47.00 22.06
C PRO A 113 31.95 -48.17 21.93
N SER A 114 30.80 -48.13 22.61
CA SER A 114 29.74 -49.15 22.52
C SER A 114 29.05 -49.20 21.14
N THR A 115 28.99 -48.07 20.43
CA THR A 115 28.31 -47.94 19.12
C THR A 115 29.16 -48.45 17.96
N ARG A 116 30.49 -48.35 18.06
CA ARG A 116 31.43 -48.85 17.04
C ARG A 116 31.42 -50.38 16.91
N PHE A 117 31.11 -51.10 17.99
CA PHE A 117 31.06 -52.56 17.97
C PHE A 117 29.78 -53.10 17.30
N LEU A 118 28.63 -52.46 17.54
CA LEU A 118 27.35 -52.88 16.97
C LEU A 118 27.26 -52.66 15.45
N VAL A 119 27.86 -51.58 14.93
CA VAL A 119 27.83 -51.25 13.48
C VAL A 119 28.79 -52.12 12.66
N ARG A 120 29.91 -52.59 13.24
CA ARG A 120 30.87 -53.48 12.55
C ARG A 120 30.50 -54.96 12.57
N SER A 121 29.68 -55.39 13.53
CA SER A 121 29.26 -56.80 13.67
C SER A 121 27.87 -57.08 13.09
N ALA A 122 27.13 -56.06 12.67
CA ALA A 122 25.83 -56.22 12.04
C ALA A 122 26.00 -56.74 10.60
N PRO A 123 25.28 -57.80 10.20
CA PRO A 123 25.24 -58.22 8.81
C PRO A 123 24.77 -57.07 7.90
N PRO A 124 25.32 -56.89 6.69
CA PRO A 124 24.93 -55.80 5.80
C PRO A 124 23.43 -55.72 5.49
N TRP A 125 22.72 -56.86 5.53
CA TRP A 125 21.27 -56.91 5.35
C TRP A 125 20.48 -56.25 6.48
N LEU A 126 21.02 -56.22 7.72
CA LEU A 126 20.37 -55.61 8.88
C LEU A 126 20.50 -54.09 8.84
N ILE A 127 21.65 -53.58 8.40
CA ILE A 127 21.85 -52.13 8.21
C ILE A 127 20.94 -51.64 7.08
N SER A 128 20.89 -52.39 5.97
CA SER A 128 20.00 -52.09 4.85
C SER A 128 18.52 -52.12 5.24
N SER A 129 18.09 -53.08 6.06
CA SER A 129 16.69 -53.17 6.49
C SER A 129 16.29 -52.03 7.42
N ILE A 130 17.17 -51.57 8.30
CA ILE A 130 16.92 -50.40 9.17
C ILE A 130 16.80 -49.12 8.34
N VAL A 131 17.68 -48.91 7.36
CA VAL A 131 17.62 -47.74 6.46
C VAL A 131 16.34 -47.76 5.65
N HIS A 132 15.97 -48.91 5.07
CA HIS A 132 14.71 -49.03 4.32
C HIS A 132 13.48 -48.86 5.22
N MET A 133 13.53 -49.33 6.47
CA MET A 133 12.45 -49.13 7.45
C MET A 133 12.27 -47.65 7.78
N LEU A 134 13.37 -46.91 7.99
CA LEU A 134 13.32 -45.46 8.19
C LEU A 134 12.77 -44.71 6.98
N VAL A 135 13.17 -45.11 5.77
CA VAL A 135 12.64 -44.53 4.52
C VAL A 135 11.14 -44.81 4.38
N LEU A 136 10.66 -46.01 4.71
CA LEU A 136 9.24 -46.35 4.69
C LEU A 136 8.44 -45.61 5.77
N ILE A 137 9.02 -45.37 6.94
CA ILE A 137 8.39 -44.56 8.00
C ILE A 137 8.28 -43.10 7.53
N VAL A 138 9.33 -42.53 6.95
CA VAL A 138 9.31 -41.15 6.42
C VAL A 138 8.32 -41.03 5.26
N LEU A 139 8.30 -41.99 4.32
CA LEU A 139 7.32 -42.03 3.24
C LEU A 139 5.89 -42.22 3.77
N GLY A 140 5.70 -43.05 4.79
CA GLY A 140 4.42 -43.23 5.47
C GLY A 140 3.94 -41.96 6.16
N LEU A 141 4.83 -41.24 6.84
CA LEU A 141 4.53 -39.95 7.46
C LEU A 141 4.22 -38.87 6.43
N ILE A 142 4.93 -38.83 5.30
CA ILE A 142 4.63 -37.93 4.17
C ILE A 142 3.28 -38.28 3.51
N TYR A 143 2.92 -39.57 3.45
CA TYR A 143 1.63 -40.03 2.91
C TYR A 143 0.44 -39.77 3.85
N ILE A 144 0.66 -39.84 5.16
CA ILE A 144 -0.39 -39.62 6.19
C ILE A 144 -0.54 -38.12 6.51
N ALA A 145 0.53 -37.33 6.44
CA ALA A 145 0.50 -35.89 6.73
C ALA A 145 -0.58 -35.07 5.98
N PRO A 146 -0.93 -35.35 4.71
CA PRO A 146 -2.00 -34.63 4.04
C PRO A 146 -3.43 -35.14 4.37
N ARG A 147 -3.60 -36.14 5.25
CA ARG A 147 -4.93 -36.74 5.55
C ARG A 147 -5.47 -36.47 6.94
N ILE A 148 -4.77 -35.70 7.78
CA ILE A 148 -5.30 -35.20 9.06
C ILE A 148 -5.51 -33.69 8.94
N VAL A 149 -6.51 -33.30 8.16
CA VAL A 149 -7.15 -32.00 8.32
C VAL A 149 -8.58 -32.32 8.75
N PRO A 150 -9.05 -31.86 9.93
CA PRO A 150 -10.48 -31.94 10.23
C PRO A 150 -11.20 -31.25 9.08
N SER A 151 -12.11 -31.94 8.40
CA SER A 151 -12.95 -31.31 7.39
C SER A 151 -13.85 -30.30 8.10
N LEU A 152 -13.43 -29.04 8.17
CA LEU A 152 -14.33 -27.92 8.42
C LEU A 152 -15.27 -27.86 7.21
N GLN A 153 -16.44 -28.47 7.36
CA GLN A 153 -17.56 -28.21 6.48
C GLN A 153 -18.04 -26.79 6.77
N PHE A 154 -17.60 -25.83 5.96
CA PHE A 154 -18.22 -24.52 5.91
C PHE A 154 -19.50 -24.65 5.09
N GLU A 155 -20.64 -24.68 5.78
CA GLU A 155 -21.92 -24.42 5.12
C GLU A 155 -22.00 -22.90 4.89
N ALA A 156 -21.67 -22.48 3.67
CA ALA A 156 -21.83 -21.10 3.25
C ALA A 156 -23.32 -20.82 3.03
N VAL A 157 -23.96 -20.17 4.00
CA VAL A 157 -25.29 -19.60 3.82
C VAL A 157 -25.12 -18.24 3.16
N PHE A 158 -25.44 -18.16 1.87
CA PHE A 158 -25.45 -16.89 1.15
C PHE A 158 -26.77 -16.18 1.40
N ALA A 159 -26.72 -14.90 1.79
CA ALA A 159 -27.91 -14.05 1.81
C ALA A 159 -28.36 -13.84 0.36
N GLU A 160 -29.60 -14.23 0.05
CA GLU A 160 -30.14 -14.14 -1.31
C GLU A 160 -30.33 -12.67 -1.75
N HIS A 161 -30.31 -11.71 -0.83
CA HIS A 161 -30.61 -10.29 -1.10
C HIS A 161 -29.56 -9.34 -0.47
N ARG A 162 -29.19 -8.30 -1.23
CA ARG A 162 -28.18 -7.29 -0.85
C ARG A 162 -28.67 -6.45 0.33
N GLY A 163 -27.99 -6.54 1.48
CA GLY A 163 -28.24 -5.69 2.66
C GLY A 163 -28.69 -6.40 3.93
N GLU A 164 -28.84 -7.73 3.93
CA GLU A 164 -29.11 -8.48 5.16
C GLU A 164 -27.82 -8.77 5.96
N GLN A 165 -27.84 -8.37 7.23
CA GLN A 165 -26.82 -8.69 8.22
C GLN A 165 -27.20 -10.01 8.90
N LEU A 166 -26.42 -11.07 8.68
CA LEU A 166 -26.60 -12.33 9.39
C LEU A 166 -25.92 -12.26 10.76
N GLU A 167 -26.66 -12.59 11.83
CA GLU A 167 -26.07 -12.82 13.15
C GLU A 167 -25.06 -13.97 13.08
N THR A 168 -23.97 -13.81 13.83
CA THR A 168 -22.75 -14.64 13.85
C THR A 168 -22.99 -16.15 13.70
N PRO A 169 -22.18 -16.88 12.90
CA PRO A 169 -22.24 -18.33 12.91
C PRO A 169 -21.72 -18.86 14.25
N THR A 170 -22.59 -19.47 15.04
CA THR A 170 -22.19 -20.26 16.21
C THR A 170 -21.38 -21.47 15.77
N LEU A 171 -20.13 -21.53 16.20
CA LEU A 171 -19.22 -22.65 15.96
C LEU A 171 -19.69 -23.87 16.76
N ARG A 172 -20.29 -24.87 16.10
CA ARG A 172 -20.50 -26.21 16.69
C ARG A 172 -19.43 -27.16 16.18
N VAL A 173 -18.57 -27.61 17.07
CA VAL A 173 -17.60 -28.68 16.82
C VAL A 173 -18.28 -30.00 17.18
N ALA A 174 -18.53 -30.86 16.19
CA ALA A 174 -18.99 -32.22 16.43
C ALA A 174 -17.80 -33.12 16.80
N GLY A 175 -17.85 -33.83 17.93
CA GLY A 175 -16.95 -34.95 18.23
C GLY A 175 -16.09 -34.88 19.50
N LEU A 176 -16.55 -34.23 20.58
CA LEU A 176 -16.00 -34.49 21.92
C LEU A 176 -17.16 -34.75 22.88
N ASP A 177 -17.50 -36.03 23.04
CA ASP A 177 -18.30 -36.49 24.16
C ASP A 177 -17.48 -36.35 25.46
N GLU A 178 -18.16 -35.76 26.46
CA GLU A 178 -17.97 -35.85 27.91
C GLU A 178 -16.56 -36.10 28.47
N THR A 179 -15.99 -35.10 29.13
CA THR A 179 -15.30 -35.32 30.43
C THR A 179 -15.50 -34.13 31.38
N PRO A 180 -15.63 -34.37 32.69
CA PRO A 180 -16.24 -33.44 33.63
C PRO A 180 -15.27 -32.39 34.18
N ALA A 181 -15.86 -31.29 34.64
CA ALA A 181 -15.23 -30.14 35.27
C ALA A 181 -14.16 -30.52 36.31
N LEU A 182 -12.94 -30.04 36.10
CA LEU A 182 -11.94 -29.86 37.15
C LEU A 182 -11.88 -28.38 37.50
N GLN A 183 -12.50 -28.10 38.64
CA GLN A 183 -12.44 -26.84 39.37
C GLN A 183 -11.04 -26.65 39.94
N GLU A 184 -10.20 -25.82 39.31
CA GLU A 184 -8.98 -25.33 39.95
C GLU A 184 -9.19 -23.89 40.44
N LYS A 185 -9.32 -23.78 41.76
CA LYS A 185 -9.23 -22.54 42.53
C LYS A 185 -7.89 -21.86 42.24
N ILE A 186 -7.92 -20.68 41.64
CA ILE A 186 -6.83 -19.72 41.78
C ILE A 186 -7.23 -18.76 42.91
N SER A 187 -6.36 -18.76 43.93
CA SER A 187 -6.50 -18.03 45.18
C SER A 187 -6.42 -16.53 44.95
N GLU A 188 -7.36 -15.84 45.58
CA GLU A 188 -7.52 -14.40 45.68
C GLU A 188 -6.41 -13.83 46.60
N SER A 189 -5.64 -12.85 46.11
CA SER A 189 -4.92 -11.91 46.98
C SER A 189 -4.68 -10.56 46.29
N ILE A 190 -5.55 -9.62 46.67
CA ILE A 190 -5.29 -8.19 46.88
C ILE A 190 -4.94 -7.36 45.64
N LEU A 191 -5.98 -6.85 44.98
CA LEU A 191 -5.98 -5.58 44.24
C LEU A 191 -7.08 -4.69 44.83
N PRO A 192 -6.87 -3.36 44.92
CA PRO A 192 -7.79 -2.46 45.58
C PRO A 192 -9.14 -2.34 44.84
N GLU A 193 -10.18 -2.15 45.63
CA GLU A 193 -11.59 -2.01 45.26
C GLU A 193 -11.78 -0.98 44.14
N ALA A 194 -12.34 -1.44 43.01
CA ALA A 194 -12.68 -0.59 41.89
C ALA A 194 -13.80 0.37 42.30
N ALA A 195 -13.51 1.67 42.26
CA ALA A 195 -14.52 2.72 42.38
C ALA A 195 -15.43 2.69 41.15
N ASP A 196 -16.74 2.66 41.42
CA ASP A 196 -17.89 3.00 40.58
C ASP A 196 -17.67 3.02 39.04
N PRO A 197 -18.20 2.03 38.29
CA PRO A 197 -18.11 2.00 36.82
C PRO A 197 -18.96 3.08 36.12
N LEU A 198 -19.58 4.01 36.85
CA LEU A 198 -20.32 5.16 36.31
C LEU A 198 -19.72 6.53 36.68
N ALA A 199 -18.55 6.59 37.31
CA ALA A 199 -17.87 7.86 37.58
C ALA A 199 -17.14 8.39 36.34
N ALA A 200 -17.56 9.55 35.82
CA ALA A 200 -16.86 10.27 34.76
C ALA A 200 -15.41 10.61 35.19
N PRO A 201 -14.42 10.54 34.28
CA PRO A 201 -13.03 10.90 34.61
C PRO A 201 -12.93 12.39 34.99
N PRO A 202 -11.98 12.77 35.87
CA PRO A 202 -11.83 14.15 36.32
C PRO A 202 -11.48 15.06 35.14
N SER A 203 -12.19 16.17 35.01
CA SER A 203 -11.91 17.20 34.01
C SER A 203 -10.53 17.81 34.25
N VAL A 204 -9.58 17.56 33.35
CA VAL A 204 -8.30 18.25 33.31
C VAL A 204 -8.55 19.67 32.79
N ASN A 205 -8.36 20.65 33.67
CA ASN A 205 -8.60 22.05 33.33
C ASN A 205 -7.33 22.62 32.68
N ILE A 206 -7.27 22.65 31.35
CA ILE A 206 -6.22 23.37 30.62
C ILE A 206 -6.77 24.73 30.20
N SER A 207 -6.38 25.77 30.94
CA SER A 207 -6.65 27.16 30.54
C SER A 207 -5.97 27.49 29.21
N PRO A 208 -6.70 27.95 28.18
CA PRO A 208 -6.09 28.45 26.97
C PRO A 208 -5.62 29.88 27.20
N LEU A 209 -4.31 30.10 27.19
CA LEU A 209 -3.78 31.45 27.02
C LEU A 209 -3.94 31.85 25.54
N ALA A 210 -5.11 32.37 25.21
CA ALA A 210 -5.41 32.92 23.90
C ALA A 210 -4.74 34.28 23.74
N THR A 211 -3.77 34.41 22.83
CA THR A 211 -3.63 35.63 22.02
C THR A 211 -2.82 35.33 20.76
N SER A 212 -3.50 35.22 19.61
CA SER A 212 -3.18 35.93 18.35
C SER A 212 -3.94 35.28 17.20
N MET A 213 -4.90 36.03 16.65
CA MET A 213 -5.58 35.69 15.40
C MET A 213 -4.68 36.03 14.21
N THR A 214 -4.15 35.01 13.57
CA THR A 214 -3.74 35.02 12.16
C THR A 214 -4.19 33.69 11.58
N THR A 215 -4.74 33.68 10.36
CA THR A 215 -5.09 32.46 9.59
C THR A 215 -3.89 31.51 9.53
N ASN A 216 -3.81 30.59 10.48
CA ASN A 216 -2.79 29.55 10.52
C ASN A 216 -3.31 28.33 9.78
N LEU A 217 -2.51 27.87 8.81
CA LEU A 217 -2.55 26.50 8.30
C LEU A 217 -2.03 25.57 9.42
N ASP A 218 -2.76 25.48 10.52
CA ASP A 218 -2.48 24.50 11.57
C ASP A 218 -2.99 23.16 11.03
N ALA A 219 -2.10 22.42 10.35
CA ALA A 219 -2.40 21.03 10.04
C ALA A 219 -2.68 20.31 11.37
N PRO A 220 -3.71 19.45 11.43
CA PRO A 220 -4.17 18.83 12.67
C PRO A 220 -3.03 18.12 13.39
N ASP A 221 -3.05 18.18 14.72
CA ASP A 221 -1.98 17.70 15.59
C ASP A 221 -1.79 16.18 15.41
N VAL A 222 -0.74 15.80 14.70
CA VAL A 222 -0.51 14.44 14.14
C VAL A 222 0.08 13.47 15.18
N GLY A 223 0.03 13.83 16.46
CA GLY A 223 0.77 13.17 17.56
C GLY A 223 0.41 11.70 17.83
N MET A 224 -0.71 11.20 17.29
CA MET A 224 -1.17 9.81 17.42
C MET A 224 -1.07 9.02 16.10
N ALA A 225 -0.61 9.61 15.00
CA ALA A 225 -0.85 9.04 13.67
C ALA A 225 -0.11 7.73 13.36
N LEU A 226 0.95 7.38 14.09
CA LEU A 226 1.71 6.14 13.87
C LEU A 226 1.32 5.01 14.84
N THR A 227 0.61 5.31 15.94
CA THR A 227 0.27 4.32 16.98
C THR A 227 -0.87 3.38 16.57
N GLY A 228 -1.61 3.72 15.51
CA GLY A 228 -2.68 2.87 14.98
C GLY A 228 -2.23 1.47 14.58
N ARG A 229 -0.94 1.30 14.30
CA ARG A 229 -0.31 0.06 13.85
C ARG A 229 0.02 -0.91 15.00
N GLU A 230 -0.08 -0.46 16.26
CA GLU A 230 0.14 -1.31 17.42
C GLU A 230 -0.95 -2.40 17.53
N LYS A 231 -0.58 -3.63 17.93
CA LYS A 231 -1.45 -4.81 17.88
C LYS A 231 -2.83 -4.62 18.53
N GLY A 232 -2.90 -3.90 19.66
CA GLY A 232 -4.16 -3.61 20.35
C GLY A 232 -5.03 -2.61 19.59
N MET A 233 -4.42 -1.49 19.17
CA MET A 233 -5.09 -0.40 18.46
C MET A 233 -5.52 -0.82 17.06
N LYS A 234 -4.67 -1.54 16.33
CA LYS A 234 -4.92 -2.05 14.98
C LYS A 234 -6.23 -2.83 14.90
N ARG A 235 -6.45 -3.77 15.84
CA ARG A 235 -7.69 -4.57 15.86
C ARG A 235 -8.92 -3.71 16.08
N ALA A 236 -8.83 -2.73 16.99
CA ALA A 236 -9.94 -1.82 17.27
C ALA A 236 -10.26 -0.93 16.06
N LEU A 237 -9.23 -0.36 15.42
CA LEU A 237 -9.39 0.51 14.26
C LEU A 237 -9.91 -0.24 13.03
N MET A 238 -9.43 -1.47 12.79
CA MET A 238 -9.99 -2.32 11.74
C MET A 238 -11.49 -2.55 11.94
N ALA A 239 -11.91 -2.90 13.16
CA ALA A 239 -13.32 -3.09 13.47
C ALA A 239 -14.13 -1.79 13.30
N ALA A 240 -13.59 -0.65 13.74
CA ALA A 240 -14.24 0.65 13.65
C ALA A 240 -14.43 1.13 12.20
N TYR A 241 -13.45 0.91 11.33
CA TYR A 241 -13.46 1.41 9.95
C TYR A 241 -13.85 0.34 8.91
N GLY A 242 -14.29 -0.84 9.36
CA GLY A 242 -14.89 -1.86 8.50
C GLY A 242 -13.90 -2.80 7.80
N GLY A 243 -12.64 -2.82 8.24
CA GLY A 243 -11.67 -3.86 7.94
C GLY A 243 -12.05 -5.17 8.64
N ASN A 244 -11.66 -6.31 8.08
CA ASN A 244 -12.09 -7.62 8.56
C ASN A 244 -10.95 -8.67 8.46
N ALA A 245 -11.25 -9.91 8.87
CA ALA A 245 -10.27 -11.00 8.83
C ALA A 245 -9.77 -11.28 7.40
N THR A 246 -10.61 -11.12 6.38
CA THR A 246 -10.24 -11.31 4.98
C THR A 246 -9.26 -10.24 4.51
N THR A 247 -9.49 -8.97 4.84
CA THR A 247 -8.56 -7.88 4.49
C THR A 247 -7.23 -8.04 5.22
N GLN A 248 -7.25 -8.40 6.50
CA GLN A 248 -6.02 -8.65 7.28
C GLN A 248 -5.23 -9.84 6.72
N ALA A 249 -5.90 -10.95 6.42
CA ALA A 249 -5.26 -12.12 5.83
C ALA A 249 -4.64 -11.80 4.47
N ALA A 250 -5.29 -10.96 3.65
CA ALA A 250 -4.75 -10.52 2.37
C ALA A 250 -3.47 -9.69 2.56
N VAL A 251 -3.42 -8.77 3.54
CA VAL A 251 -2.19 -8.04 3.88
C VAL A 251 -1.09 -9.01 4.30
N GLU A 252 -1.38 -9.94 5.21
CA GLU A 252 -0.41 -10.92 5.70
C GLU A 252 0.19 -11.76 4.56
N LEU A 253 -0.65 -12.24 3.64
CA LEU A 253 -0.19 -12.98 2.45
C LEU A 253 0.67 -12.12 1.51
N GLY A 254 0.33 -10.84 1.36
CA GLY A 254 1.13 -9.88 0.59
C GLY A 254 2.51 -9.65 1.19
N LEU A 255 2.59 -9.47 2.51
CA LEU A 255 3.85 -9.33 3.24
C LEU A 255 4.68 -10.61 3.18
N GLU A 256 4.05 -11.79 3.27
CA GLU A 256 4.74 -13.07 3.06
C GLU A 256 5.34 -13.16 1.65
N TRP A 257 4.62 -12.70 0.63
CA TRP A 257 5.14 -12.66 -0.73
C TRP A 257 6.34 -11.70 -0.82
N LEU A 258 6.23 -10.49 -0.29
CA LEU A 258 7.34 -9.52 -0.27
C LEU A 258 8.58 -10.11 0.43
N ALA A 259 8.40 -10.76 1.58
CA ALA A 259 9.51 -11.37 2.31
C ALA A 259 10.23 -12.45 1.47
N ARG A 260 9.49 -13.26 0.71
CA ARG A 260 10.08 -14.26 -0.21
C ARG A 260 10.81 -13.65 -1.41
N LYS A 261 10.47 -12.42 -1.81
CA LYS A 261 11.09 -11.73 -2.96
C LYS A 261 12.23 -10.79 -2.56
N GLN A 262 12.58 -10.70 -1.28
CA GLN A 262 13.75 -9.94 -0.86
C GLN A 262 15.03 -10.62 -1.36
N SER A 263 15.95 -9.83 -1.92
CA SER A 263 17.27 -10.28 -2.34
C SER A 263 18.17 -10.52 -1.13
N SER A 264 19.25 -11.27 -1.32
CA SER A 264 20.24 -11.57 -0.26
C SER A 264 20.94 -10.33 0.29
N ASP A 265 21.03 -9.25 -0.48
CA ASP A 265 21.58 -7.96 -0.05
C ASP A 265 20.56 -7.09 0.73
N GLY A 266 19.33 -7.58 0.92
CA GLY A 266 18.25 -6.87 1.59
C GLY A 266 17.34 -6.05 0.67
N SER A 267 17.69 -5.89 -0.61
CA SER A 267 16.90 -5.08 -1.54
C SER A 267 15.72 -5.84 -2.16
N TRP A 268 14.77 -5.07 -2.69
CA TRP A 268 13.81 -5.54 -3.68
C TRP A 268 14.15 -4.94 -5.04
N SER A 269 13.62 -5.55 -6.09
CA SER A 269 13.82 -5.15 -7.49
C SER A 269 12.47 -4.93 -8.14
N LEU A 270 12.36 -3.98 -9.09
CA LEU A 270 11.15 -3.82 -9.90
C LEU A 270 11.06 -4.86 -11.01
N VAL A 271 12.19 -5.44 -11.42
CA VAL A 271 12.33 -6.31 -12.60
C VAL A 271 12.37 -7.81 -12.27
N GLY A 272 12.19 -8.21 -11.01
CA GLY A 272 12.01 -9.61 -10.61
C GLY A 272 12.91 -10.07 -9.46
N PRO A 273 12.97 -11.39 -9.15
CA PRO A 273 12.68 -12.53 -10.02
C PRO A 273 11.24 -13.07 -9.85
N TYR A 274 10.27 -12.39 -10.45
CA TYR A 274 8.85 -12.77 -10.43
C TYR A 274 8.20 -12.47 -11.78
N SER A 275 7.07 -13.09 -12.08
CA SER A 275 6.36 -12.86 -13.35
C SER A 275 5.76 -11.46 -13.43
N ASN A 276 5.58 -10.94 -14.64
CA ASN A 276 5.00 -9.61 -14.90
C ASN A 276 5.74 -8.50 -14.13
N ALA A 277 7.07 -8.53 -14.20
CA ALA A 277 7.90 -7.50 -13.62
C ALA A 277 7.81 -6.18 -14.40
N GLY A 278 8.24 -5.09 -13.77
CA GLY A 278 8.33 -3.79 -14.43
C GLY A 278 9.39 -3.82 -15.54
N PRO A 279 9.33 -2.88 -16.51
CA PRO A 279 10.26 -2.83 -17.63
C PRO A 279 11.62 -2.22 -17.26
N SER A 280 11.67 -1.40 -16.21
CA SER A 280 12.86 -0.64 -15.79
C SER A 280 13.19 -0.91 -14.33
N GLU A 281 14.47 -1.11 -14.03
CA GLU A 281 14.93 -1.32 -12.66
C GLU A 281 15.00 -0.01 -11.87
N ASN A 282 14.62 -0.09 -10.60
CA ASN A 282 14.93 0.89 -9.58
C ASN A 282 14.82 0.21 -8.20
N ARG A 283 15.97 -0.27 -7.68
CA ARG A 283 16.02 -1.00 -6.42
C ARG A 283 15.68 -0.16 -5.21
N CYS A 284 16.02 1.14 -5.21
CA CYS A 284 15.67 2.03 -4.12
C CYS A 284 14.15 2.23 -4.05
N ALA A 285 13.47 2.45 -5.18
CA ALA A 285 12.02 2.54 -5.23
C ALA A 285 11.35 1.22 -4.80
N ALA A 286 11.80 0.09 -5.36
CA ALA A 286 11.29 -1.22 -4.99
C ALA A 286 11.43 -1.51 -3.49
N THR A 287 12.61 -1.23 -2.93
CA THR A 287 12.91 -1.46 -1.52
C THR A 287 12.11 -0.52 -0.64
N ALA A 288 11.99 0.77 -0.99
CA ALA A 288 11.16 1.72 -0.27
C ALA A 288 9.69 1.28 -0.23
N MET A 289 9.13 0.82 -1.36
CA MET A 289 7.75 0.32 -1.39
C MET A 289 7.55 -0.93 -0.51
N ALA A 290 8.45 -1.90 -0.60
CA ALA A 290 8.35 -3.09 0.26
C ALA A 290 8.45 -2.72 1.75
N LEU A 291 9.38 -1.83 2.12
CA LEU A 291 9.55 -1.33 3.48
C LEU A 291 8.31 -0.58 3.98
N LEU A 292 7.67 0.24 3.14
CA LEU A 292 6.42 0.91 3.47
C LEU A 292 5.29 -0.06 3.77
N ALA A 293 5.21 -1.20 3.08
CA ALA A 293 4.21 -2.22 3.35
C ALA A 293 4.46 -2.86 4.72
N PHE A 294 5.69 -3.31 4.98
CA PHE A 294 5.99 -3.90 6.30
C PHE A 294 5.73 -2.93 7.46
N GLN A 295 6.15 -1.67 7.31
CA GLN A 295 5.97 -0.65 8.34
C GLN A 295 4.51 -0.20 8.48
N GLY A 296 3.74 -0.19 7.39
CA GLY A 296 2.31 0.07 7.42
C GLY A 296 1.58 -0.93 8.30
N ASP A 297 1.95 -2.22 8.22
CA ASP A 297 1.41 -3.29 9.06
C ASP A 297 1.92 -3.31 10.52
N GLY A 298 2.90 -2.46 10.84
CA GLY A 298 3.50 -2.34 12.18
C GLY A 298 4.82 -3.09 12.38
N HIS A 299 5.42 -3.63 11.32
CA HIS A 299 6.74 -4.28 11.41
C HIS A 299 7.87 -3.26 11.33
N THR A 300 8.79 -3.33 12.27
CA THR A 300 9.99 -2.48 12.35
C THR A 300 11.23 -3.35 12.49
N HIS A 301 12.42 -2.77 12.40
CA HIS A 301 13.66 -3.50 12.69
C HIS A 301 13.76 -3.98 14.15
N ARG A 302 12.93 -3.45 15.05
CA ARG A 302 12.92 -3.80 16.48
C ARG A 302 11.83 -4.83 16.84
N SER A 303 10.75 -4.91 16.08
CA SER A 303 9.58 -5.69 16.47
C SER A 303 8.76 -6.22 15.29
N GLY A 304 8.10 -7.37 15.52
CA GLY A 304 7.18 -8.00 14.60
C GLY A 304 7.81 -9.16 13.81
N LYS A 305 6.96 -9.97 13.16
CA LYS A 305 7.35 -11.19 12.43
C LYS A 305 8.47 -10.97 11.40
N TYR A 306 8.49 -9.80 10.77
CA TYR A 306 9.40 -9.46 9.68
C TYR A 306 10.52 -8.50 10.10
N SER A 307 10.91 -8.46 11.38
CA SER A 307 11.91 -7.50 11.87
C SER A 307 13.26 -7.61 11.13
N GLU A 308 13.77 -8.83 10.93
CA GLU A 308 15.00 -9.07 10.17
C GLU A 308 14.87 -8.65 8.70
N VAL A 309 13.68 -8.84 8.10
CA VAL A 309 13.41 -8.45 6.71
C VAL A 309 13.49 -6.93 6.58
N VAL A 310 12.87 -6.21 7.52
CA VAL A 310 12.89 -4.74 7.58
C VAL A 310 14.30 -4.22 7.85
N GLU A 311 15.02 -4.82 8.81
CA GLU A 311 16.40 -4.46 9.14
C GLU A 311 17.34 -4.60 7.93
N ARG A 312 17.28 -5.73 7.21
CA ARG A 312 18.09 -5.92 5.99
C ARG A 312 17.74 -4.90 4.90
N GLY A 313 16.46 -4.59 4.73
CA GLY A 313 16.02 -3.56 3.78
C GLY A 313 16.58 -2.18 4.12
N TRP A 314 16.55 -1.80 5.40
CA TRP A 314 17.13 -0.53 5.85
C TRP A 314 18.65 -0.50 5.78
N ASN A 315 19.33 -1.61 6.11
CA ASN A 315 20.76 -1.75 5.92
C ASN A 315 21.18 -1.56 4.45
N TYR A 316 20.34 -1.97 3.50
CA TYR A 316 20.52 -1.66 2.09
C TYR A 316 20.29 -0.17 1.80
N MET A 317 19.14 0.37 2.19
CA MET A 317 18.75 1.76 1.88
C MET A 317 19.74 2.80 2.44
N LEU A 318 20.19 2.64 3.68
CA LEU A 318 21.16 3.55 4.30
C LEU A 318 22.50 3.59 3.55
N LYS A 319 22.92 2.48 2.93
CA LYS A 319 24.12 2.44 2.05
C LYS A 319 23.90 3.13 0.70
N LYS A 320 22.65 3.36 0.31
CA LYS A 320 22.27 4.00 -0.96
C LYS A 320 21.94 5.47 -0.82
N GLN A 321 21.79 5.99 0.40
CA GLN A 321 21.58 7.42 0.57
C GLN A 321 22.84 8.18 0.14
N GLU A 322 22.67 9.09 -0.82
CA GLU A 322 23.72 9.96 -1.29
C GLU A 322 24.04 11.05 -0.26
N ARG A 323 25.20 11.71 -0.40
CA ARG A 323 25.64 12.78 0.53
C ARG A 323 24.68 13.97 0.59
N ASN A 324 23.91 14.20 -0.47
CA ASN A 324 22.90 15.26 -0.54
C ASN A 324 21.54 14.80 0.01
N GLY A 325 21.43 13.60 0.60
CA GLY A 325 20.19 13.05 1.15
C GLY A 325 19.31 12.28 0.15
N SER A 326 19.62 12.33 -1.15
CA SER A 326 18.85 11.62 -2.19
C SER A 326 18.95 10.09 -2.02
N PHE A 327 17.83 9.40 -2.21
CA PHE A 327 17.78 7.94 -2.32
C PHE A 327 17.75 7.44 -3.77
N PHE A 328 17.71 8.35 -4.74
CA PHE A 328 17.78 7.98 -6.14
C PHE A 328 19.25 7.87 -6.58
N THR A 329 19.73 6.63 -6.72
CA THR A 329 21.10 6.34 -7.15
C THR A 329 21.21 5.97 -8.63
N SER A 330 20.17 5.34 -9.18
CA SER A 330 20.14 4.84 -10.56
C SER A 330 18.72 4.58 -11.04
N GLY A 331 18.54 4.45 -12.35
CA GLY A 331 17.26 4.25 -13.02
C GLY A 331 16.87 5.43 -13.91
N ASP A 332 15.66 5.35 -14.46
CA ASP A 332 15.13 6.39 -15.34
C ASP A 332 14.86 7.68 -14.57
N HIS A 333 15.11 8.83 -15.20
CA HIS A 333 15.02 10.13 -14.52
C HIS A 333 13.61 10.45 -14.02
N ASN A 334 12.58 9.91 -14.68
CA ASN A 334 11.19 10.03 -14.25
C ASN A 334 10.90 9.28 -12.94
N HIS A 335 11.78 8.39 -12.46
CA HIS A 335 11.61 7.68 -11.19
C HIS A 335 12.25 8.42 -10.00
N ARG A 336 13.02 9.50 -10.24
CA ARG A 336 13.84 10.16 -9.23
C ARG A 336 13.06 10.51 -7.97
N PHE A 337 12.03 11.33 -8.12
CA PHE A 337 11.28 11.82 -6.96
C PHE A 337 10.25 10.83 -6.45
N TYR A 338 9.73 9.90 -7.27
CA TYR A 338 8.94 8.78 -6.75
C TYR A 338 9.78 7.93 -5.80
N SER A 339 10.96 7.50 -6.25
CA SER A 339 11.89 6.70 -5.46
C SER A 339 12.30 7.41 -4.18
N HIS A 340 12.66 8.69 -4.30
CA HIS A 340 13.11 9.45 -3.15
C HIS A 340 11.98 9.74 -2.17
N ALA A 341 10.82 10.22 -2.61
CA ALA A 341 9.70 10.52 -1.74
C ALA A 341 9.18 9.27 -1.01
N GLN A 342 9.07 8.12 -1.69
CA GLN A 342 8.70 6.85 -1.04
C GLN A 342 9.72 6.43 0.03
N ALA A 343 11.02 6.60 -0.23
CA ALA A 343 12.06 6.33 0.75
C ALA A 343 11.99 7.30 1.94
N THR A 344 11.68 8.57 1.68
CA THR A 344 11.50 9.60 2.73
C THR A 344 10.29 9.30 3.61
N ILE A 345 9.15 8.89 3.04
CA ILE A 345 8.00 8.41 3.83
C ILE A 345 8.46 7.26 4.73
N ALA A 346 9.11 6.24 4.15
CA ALA A 346 9.49 5.05 4.88
C ALA A 346 10.44 5.38 6.04
N ILE A 347 11.45 6.23 5.84
CA ILE A 347 12.44 6.49 6.89
C ILE A 347 11.88 7.36 8.00
N CYS A 348 11.01 8.31 7.65
CA CYS A 348 10.34 9.16 8.63
C CYS A 348 9.34 8.34 9.46
N GLU A 349 8.54 7.47 8.84
CA GLU A 349 7.63 6.59 9.55
C GLU A 349 8.38 5.62 10.46
N LEU A 350 9.47 4.98 9.99
CA LEU A 350 10.28 4.10 10.82
C LEU A 350 10.84 4.85 12.04
N TYR A 351 11.42 6.03 11.83
CA TYR A 351 11.93 6.84 12.93
C TYR A 351 10.81 7.21 13.91
N GLY A 352 9.68 7.72 13.42
CA GLY A 352 8.54 8.08 14.26
C GLY A 352 7.92 6.89 15.02
N MET A 353 8.00 5.67 14.48
CA MET A 353 7.51 4.45 15.15
C MET A 353 8.49 3.90 16.19
N THR A 354 9.79 4.15 16.05
CA THR A 354 10.82 3.45 16.84
C THR A 354 11.64 4.34 17.75
N ASP A 355 11.65 5.65 17.49
CA ASP A 355 12.52 6.66 18.11
C ASP A 355 14.01 6.25 18.06
N ASP A 356 14.40 5.51 17.02
CA ASP A 356 15.76 5.04 16.85
C ASP A 356 16.64 6.13 16.19
N GLU A 357 17.53 6.70 16.99
CA GLU A 357 18.46 7.76 16.60
C GLU A 357 19.36 7.40 15.39
N GLN A 358 19.55 6.12 15.06
CA GLN A 358 20.24 5.71 13.84
C GLN A 358 19.56 6.29 12.58
N TYR A 359 18.25 6.45 12.60
CA TYR A 359 17.45 6.85 11.44
C TYR A 359 17.14 8.34 11.39
N ARG A 360 17.36 9.07 12.48
CA ARG A 360 17.04 10.49 12.59
C ARG A 360 17.78 11.33 11.54
N LYS A 361 19.12 11.30 11.55
CA LYS A 361 19.94 12.08 10.60
C LYS A 361 19.69 11.71 9.13
N PRO A 362 19.61 10.42 8.77
CA PRO A 362 19.18 10.01 7.44
C PRO A 362 17.80 10.56 7.04
N ALA A 363 16.83 10.58 7.94
CA ALA A 363 15.50 11.13 7.68
C ALA A 363 15.52 12.64 7.47
N GLU A 364 16.22 13.38 8.35
CA GLU A 364 16.43 14.83 8.21
C GLU A 364 17.11 15.18 6.88
N ALA A 365 18.14 14.43 6.47
CA ALA A 365 18.81 14.61 5.18
C ALA A 365 17.88 14.35 3.98
N ALA A 366 16.99 13.35 4.09
CA ALA A 366 16.03 13.04 3.04
C ALA A 366 14.96 14.14 2.90
N ILE A 367 14.48 14.68 4.02
CA ILE A 367 13.58 15.85 4.03
C ILE A 367 14.31 17.05 3.41
N GLN A 368 15.55 17.32 3.84
CA GLN A 368 16.33 18.46 3.35
C GLN A 368 16.50 18.43 1.82
N TYR A 369 16.74 17.27 1.23
CA TYR A 369 16.80 17.13 -0.23
C TYR A 369 15.49 17.58 -0.90
N LEU A 370 14.33 17.21 -0.37
CA LEU A 370 13.04 17.66 -0.89
C LEU A 370 12.91 19.18 -0.80
N LEU A 371 13.28 19.76 0.34
CA LEU A 371 13.22 21.22 0.58
C LEU A 371 14.10 22.00 -0.41
N GLU A 372 15.33 21.53 -0.63
CA GLU A 372 16.30 22.19 -1.52
C GLU A 372 15.95 22.07 -3.01
N THR A 373 15.14 21.08 -3.36
CA THR A 373 14.82 20.75 -4.76
C THR A 373 13.41 21.12 -5.19
N GLN A 374 12.65 21.79 -4.32
CA GLN A 374 11.32 22.32 -4.65
C GLN A 374 11.40 23.33 -5.79
N ASP A 375 10.55 23.15 -6.79
CA ASP A 375 10.44 24.08 -7.91
C ASP A 375 9.88 25.43 -7.47
N SER A 376 10.18 26.47 -8.24
CA SER A 376 9.74 27.85 -8.05
C SER A 376 8.22 28.00 -7.96
N ILE A 377 7.47 27.16 -8.68
CA ILE A 377 5.99 27.14 -8.65
C ILE A 377 5.43 26.23 -7.54
N GLY A 378 6.29 25.57 -6.76
CA GLY A 378 5.95 24.95 -5.47
C GLY A 378 5.79 23.43 -5.45
N GLY A 379 5.88 22.75 -6.58
CA GLY A 379 5.81 21.29 -6.67
C GLY A 379 7.16 20.64 -6.98
N TRP A 380 7.08 19.37 -7.37
CA TRP A 380 8.20 18.55 -7.85
C TRP A 380 7.78 17.72 -9.05
N ARG A 381 8.78 17.22 -9.78
CA ARG A 381 8.56 16.26 -10.87
C ARG A 381 9.75 15.34 -11.08
N TYR A 382 10.58 15.55 -12.11
CA TYR A 382 11.62 14.60 -12.50
C TYR A 382 13.02 15.20 -12.41
N VAL A 383 13.10 16.52 -12.56
CA VAL A 383 14.35 17.28 -12.47
C VAL A 383 14.25 18.24 -11.28
N PRO A 384 15.25 18.23 -10.36
CA PRO A 384 15.28 19.15 -9.22
C PRO A 384 15.09 20.61 -9.62
N GLY A 385 14.18 21.32 -8.94
CA GLY A 385 13.98 22.76 -9.10
C GLY A 385 13.56 23.23 -10.49
N ASN A 386 13.00 22.35 -11.34
CA ASN A 386 12.75 22.65 -12.75
C ASN A 386 11.28 22.65 -13.15
N ASP A 387 10.54 21.61 -12.77
CA ASP A 387 9.14 21.45 -13.12
C ASP A 387 8.34 20.74 -12.03
N SER A 388 7.01 20.89 -12.11
CA SER A 388 6.07 20.35 -11.12
C SER A 388 4.94 19.57 -11.79
N ASP A 389 4.56 18.43 -11.21
CA ASP A 389 3.31 17.72 -11.49
C ASP A 389 2.59 17.30 -10.19
N THR A 390 1.28 17.09 -10.27
CA THR A 390 0.44 16.74 -9.13
C THR A 390 0.81 15.38 -8.53
N SER A 391 1.28 14.45 -9.38
CA SER A 391 1.59 13.07 -9.02
C SER A 391 2.83 12.95 -8.14
N VAL A 392 3.92 13.57 -8.53
CA VAL A 392 5.14 13.60 -7.72
C VAL A 392 4.93 14.49 -6.50
N THR A 393 4.25 15.62 -6.65
CA THR A 393 3.97 16.53 -5.54
C THR A 393 3.12 15.86 -4.46
N GLY A 394 2.20 14.96 -4.81
CA GLY A 394 1.43 14.18 -3.85
C GLY A 394 2.29 13.24 -3.00
N TRP A 395 3.21 12.50 -3.62
CA TRP A 395 4.18 11.69 -2.87
C TRP A 395 5.06 12.53 -1.95
N VAL A 396 5.52 13.69 -2.42
CA VAL A 396 6.33 14.60 -1.60
C VAL A 396 5.51 15.17 -0.43
N MET A 397 4.23 15.50 -0.63
CA MET A 397 3.36 15.96 0.44
C MET A 397 3.22 14.89 1.53
N MET A 398 3.01 13.62 1.15
CA MET A 398 2.97 12.50 2.11
C MET A 398 4.32 12.31 2.84
N ALA A 399 5.45 12.49 2.15
CA ALA A 399 6.78 12.42 2.74
C ALA A 399 7.00 13.51 3.81
N LEU A 400 6.66 14.76 3.48
CA LEU A 400 6.75 15.88 4.41
C LEU A 400 5.79 15.71 5.60
N GLN A 401 4.58 15.21 5.35
CA GLN A 401 3.66 14.91 6.44
C GLN A 401 4.21 13.82 7.36
N SER A 402 4.80 12.75 6.80
CA SER A 402 5.48 11.68 7.57
C SER A 402 6.59 12.24 8.45
N GLY A 403 7.39 13.18 7.91
CA GLY A 403 8.39 13.93 8.69
C GLY A 403 7.79 14.66 9.89
N ARG A 404 6.67 15.35 9.69
CA ARG A 404 5.95 16.03 10.78
C ARG A 404 5.40 15.07 11.82
N MET A 405 4.85 13.91 11.42
CA MET A 405 4.37 12.88 12.38
C MET A 405 5.53 12.33 13.21
N ALA A 406 6.72 12.26 12.63
CA ALA A 406 7.96 11.90 13.30
C ALA A 406 8.62 13.06 14.07
N LYS A 407 7.94 14.20 14.21
CA LYS A 407 8.42 15.42 14.88
C LYS A 407 9.71 15.99 14.29
N LEU A 408 9.98 15.72 13.01
CA LEU A 408 11.06 16.33 12.24
C LEU A 408 10.61 17.67 11.66
N GLU A 409 11.57 18.58 11.48
CA GLU A 409 11.29 19.93 11.01
C GLU A 409 10.86 19.95 9.54
N VAL A 410 9.67 20.52 9.28
CA VAL A 410 9.17 20.78 7.93
C VAL A 410 8.68 22.23 7.88
N PRO A 411 9.36 23.12 7.15
CA PRO A 411 9.00 24.53 7.10
C PRO A 411 7.59 24.75 6.54
N ALA A 412 6.80 25.58 7.23
CA ALA A 412 5.44 25.92 6.81
C ALA A 412 5.40 26.57 5.41
N ASP A 413 6.44 27.31 5.03
CA ASP A 413 6.53 27.96 3.72
C ASP A 413 6.62 26.97 2.56
N THR A 414 7.20 25.78 2.78
CA THR A 414 7.20 24.68 1.80
C THR A 414 5.78 24.21 1.54
N LEU A 415 4.96 24.05 2.60
CA LEU A 415 3.57 23.63 2.49
C LEU A 415 2.69 24.69 1.82
N LYS A 416 2.93 25.98 2.11
CA LYS A 416 2.25 27.10 1.42
C LYS A 416 2.51 27.08 -0.09
N LYS A 417 3.77 26.80 -0.49
CA LYS A 417 4.13 26.66 -1.91
C LYS A 417 3.42 25.47 -2.58
N ILE A 418 3.28 24.34 -1.88
CA ILE A 418 2.46 23.21 -2.37
C ILE A 418 1.01 23.63 -2.57
N SER A 419 0.42 24.36 -1.61
CA SER A 419 -0.95 24.88 -1.76
C SER A 419 -1.08 25.78 -2.98
N ALA A 420 -0.14 26.70 -3.20
CA ALA A 420 -0.14 27.58 -4.37
C ALA A 420 0.01 26.79 -5.68
N TYR A 421 0.88 25.77 -5.71
CA TYR A 421 0.99 24.84 -6.84
C TYR A 421 -0.35 24.17 -7.16
N LEU A 422 -1.01 23.64 -6.15
CA LEU A 422 -2.30 22.97 -6.29
C LEU A 422 -3.40 23.91 -6.77
N ASP A 423 -3.38 25.19 -6.37
CA ASP A 423 -4.30 26.20 -6.90
C ASP A 423 -4.14 26.31 -8.42
N MET A 424 -2.90 26.32 -8.93
CA MET A 424 -2.60 26.37 -10.37
C MET A 424 -2.92 25.07 -11.11
N ALA A 425 -2.77 23.91 -10.46
CA ALA A 425 -3.08 22.60 -11.03
C ALA A 425 -4.59 22.27 -10.99
N SER A 426 -5.38 23.11 -10.34
CA SER A 426 -6.82 22.90 -10.15
C SER A 426 -7.69 23.54 -11.24
N SER A 427 -8.92 23.03 -11.32
CA SER A 427 -10.02 23.49 -12.17
C SER A 427 -11.33 23.33 -11.40
N GLU A 428 -12.46 23.75 -11.98
CA GLU A 428 -13.79 23.66 -11.34
C GLU A 428 -13.78 24.23 -9.91
N TYR A 429 -13.31 25.48 -9.79
CA TYR A 429 -13.20 26.19 -8.50
C TYR A 429 -12.35 25.46 -7.44
N GLY A 430 -11.32 24.71 -7.84
CA GLY A 430 -10.42 24.01 -6.91
C GLY A 430 -10.87 22.60 -6.54
N SER A 431 -11.93 22.08 -7.15
CA SER A 431 -12.48 20.74 -6.86
C SER A 431 -11.95 19.64 -7.78
N ARG A 432 -11.29 19.97 -8.90
CA ARG A 432 -10.71 19.00 -9.83
C ARG A 432 -9.26 19.33 -10.13
N TYR A 433 -8.42 18.31 -10.29
CA TYR A 433 -6.98 18.50 -10.47
C TYR A 433 -6.47 17.79 -11.71
N GLY A 434 -5.68 18.51 -12.51
CA GLY A 434 -4.96 17.99 -13.65
C GLY A 434 -3.56 17.49 -13.27
N TYR A 435 -2.89 16.81 -14.19
CA TYR A 435 -1.51 16.34 -13.96
C TYR A 435 -0.53 17.51 -13.83
N ARG A 436 -0.71 18.57 -14.62
CA ARG A 436 0.05 19.84 -14.54
C ARG A 436 -0.91 21.03 -14.62
N PRO A 437 -0.48 22.25 -14.28
CA PRO A 437 -1.28 23.44 -14.54
C PRO A 437 -1.82 23.48 -15.97
N ASN A 438 -3.08 23.90 -16.12
CA ASN A 438 -3.83 23.92 -17.39
C ASN A 438 -4.12 22.55 -18.02
N SER A 439 -3.85 21.43 -17.33
CA SER A 439 -4.26 20.11 -17.79
C SER A 439 -5.69 19.79 -17.36
N VAL A 440 -6.39 18.97 -18.14
CA VAL A 440 -7.74 18.51 -17.79
C VAL A 440 -7.69 17.67 -16.50
N GLY A 441 -8.66 17.89 -15.63
CA GLY A 441 -8.81 17.13 -14.40
C GLY A 441 -9.08 15.65 -14.66
N THR A 442 -8.44 14.76 -13.90
CA THR A 442 -8.67 13.31 -13.96
C THR A 442 -9.07 12.76 -12.59
N PRO A 443 -9.74 11.59 -12.49
CA PRO A 443 -10.06 10.99 -11.20
C PRO A 443 -8.81 10.76 -10.33
N THR A 444 -7.73 10.25 -10.94
CA THR A 444 -6.44 10.02 -10.28
C THR A 444 -5.89 11.29 -9.64
N MET A 445 -5.66 12.32 -10.46
CA MET A 445 -5.05 13.57 -9.99
C MET A 445 -5.99 14.33 -9.07
N THR A 446 -7.31 14.21 -9.24
CA THR A 446 -8.29 14.81 -8.33
C THR A 446 -8.24 14.17 -6.95
N ALA A 447 -8.22 12.83 -6.85
CA ALA A 447 -8.05 12.15 -5.57
C ALA A 447 -6.73 12.55 -4.88
N GLU A 448 -5.64 12.58 -5.62
CA GLU A 448 -4.33 12.98 -5.07
C GLU A 448 -4.28 14.45 -4.64
N GLY A 449 -4.81 15.36 -5.48
CA GLY A 449 -4.92 16.78 -5.15
C GLY A 449 -5.78 17.03 -3.91
N LEU A 450 -6.92 16.35 -3.79
CA LEU A 450 -7.78 16.42 -2.61
C LEU A 450 -7.08 15.87 -1.38
N LEU A 451 -6.37 14.74 -1.47
CA LEU A 451 -5.60 14.21 -0.35
C LEU A 451 -4.56 15.22 0.14
N CYS A 452 -3.84 15.87 -0.77
CA CYS A 452 -2.93 16.96 -0.42
C CYS A 452 -3.66 18.10 0.30
N ARG A 453 -4.86 18.47 -0.15
CA ARG A 453 -5.67 19.49 0.53
C ARG A 453 -6.13 19.08 1.92
N GLN A 454 -6.48 17.81 2.14
CA GLN A 454 -6.79 17.29 3.48
C GLN A 454 -5.57 17.46 4.40
N TYR A 455 -4.37 17.06 3.95
CA TYR A 455 -3.14 17.24 4.73
C TYR A 455 -2.72 18.71 4.92
N LEU A 456 -3.09 19.60 4.00
CA LEU A 456 -2.90 21.05 4.13
C LEU A 456 -3.97 21.72 5.02
N GLY A 457 -4.90 20.96 5.58
CA GLY A 457 -5.88 21.44 6.56
C GLY A 457 -7.18 21.97 5.96
N TRP A 458 -7.54 21.61 4.72
CA TRP A 458 -8.89 21.87 4.24
C TRP A 458 -9.91 21.15 5.12
N ARG A 459 -10.96 21.87 5.50
CA ARG A 459 -12.04 21.32 6.32
C ARG A 459 -12.84 20.29 5.53
N ARG A 460 -13.40 19.31 6.24
CA ARG A 460 -14.29 18.28 5.67
C ARG A 460 -15.50 18.87 4.94
N ASP A 461 -16.03 19.99 5.44
CA ASP A 461 -17.20 20.70 4.93
C ASP A 461 -16.86 21.82 3.92
N ASP A 462 -15.61 21.94 3.47
CA ASP A 462 -15.23 22.86 2.40
C ASP A 462 -15.96 22.48 1.11
N GLU A 463 -16.67 23.42 0.48
CA GLU A 463 -17.46 23.17 -0.73
C GLU A 463 -16.62 22.57 -1.87
N ARG A 464 -15.34 22.93 -1.96
CA ARG A 464 -14.42 22.42 -2.97
C ARG A 464 -14.01 20.98 -2.67
N MET A 465 -13.84 20.64 -1.38
CA MET A 465 -13.61 19.27 -0.93
C MET A 465 -14.82 18.41 -1.28
N LEU A 466 -16.02 18.82 -0.87
CA LEU A 466 -17.27 18.10 -1.13
C LEU A 466 -17.51 17.88 -2.64
N SER A 467 -17.40 18.93 -3.45
CA SER A 467 -17.51 18.83 -4.91
C SER A 467 -16.49 17.86 -5.52
N GLY A 468 -15.26 17.88 -4.99
CA GLY A 468 -14.19 16.99 -5.46
C GLY A 468 -14.45 15.53 -5.10
N VAL A 469 -14.86 15.25 -3.86
CA VAL A 469 -15.15 13.87 -3.44
C VAL A 469 -16.43 13.32 -4.08
N ASP A 470 -17.41 14.16 -4.39
CA ASP A 470 -18.57 13.78 -5.22
C ASP A 470 -18.16 13.40 -6.64
N TYR A 471 -17.16 14.08 -7.21
CA TYR A 471 -16.60 13.70 -8.49
C TYR A 471 -15.84 12.35 -8.41
N VAL A 472 -14.99 12.17 -7.39
CA VAL A 472 -14.25 10.91 -7.18
C VAL A 472 -15.23 9.74 -6.90
N SER A 473 -16.32 9.96 -6.19
CA SER A 473 -17.35 8.94 -5.89
C SER A 473 -18.07 8.40 -7.13
N LYS A 474 -18.08 9.15 -8.23
CA LYS A 474 -18.62 8.71 -9.54
C LYS A 474 -17.66 7.79 -10.30
N HIS A 475 -16.47 7.55 -9.75
CA HIS A 475 -15.45 6.68 -10.32
C HIS A 475 -15.07 5.58 -9.31
N PRO A 476 -16.00 4.69 -8.93
CA PRO A 476 -15.72 3.68 -7.91
C PRO A 476 -14.62 2.71 -8.34
N LEU A 477 -14.11 1.94 -7.37
CA LEU A 477 -13.18 0.85 -7.62
C LEU A 477 -13.82 -0.22 -8.52
N GLU A 478 -13.29 -0.40 -9.72
CA GLU A 478 -13.81 -1.35 -10.72
C GLU A 478 -12.66 -2.10 -11.43
N TYR A 479 -12.57 -3.42 -11.24
CA TYR A 479 -11.50 -4.24 -11.83
C TYR A 479 -11.51 -4.32 -13.37
N ARG A 480 -12.63 -4.01 -14.05
CA ARG A 480 -12.63 -3.95 -15.52
C ARG A 480 -11.77 -2.79 -16.06
N ASP A 481 -11.49 -1.81 -15.21
CA ASP A 481 -10.75 -0.58 -15.53
C ASP A 481 -9.75 -0.31 -14.40
N GLN A 482 -8.94 -1.32 -14.12
CA GLN A 482 -8.07 -1.38 -12.96
C GLN A 482 -7.02 -0.25 -12.98
N ASN A 483 -6.96 0.50 -11.88
CA ASN A 483 -6.02 1.59 -11.69
C ASN A 483 -5.67 1.70 -10.20
N VAL A 484 -4.80 0.81 -9.72
CA VAL A 484 -4.41 0.73 -8.31
C VAL A 484 -3.77 2.03 -7.80
N TYR A 485 -3.14 2.81 -8.68
CA TYR A 485 -2.58 4.10 -8.34
C TYR A 485 -3.66 5.10 -7.95
N TYR A 486 -4.73 5.20 -8.75
CA TYR A 486 -5.91 5.99 -8.39
C TYR A 486 -6.59 5.45 -7.13
N TRP A 487 -6.79 4.13 -7.05
CA TRP A 487 -7.48 3.52 -5.92
C TRP A 487 -6.76 3.77 -4.61
N TYR A 488 -5.43 3.77 -4.59
CA TYR A 488 -4.63 4.11 -3.41
C TYR A 488 -4.96 5.51 -2.86
N TYR A 489 -4.97 6.53 -3.73
CA TYR A 489 -5.29 7.90 -3.30
C TYR A 489 -6.76 8.08 -2.95
N ALA A 490 -7.67 7.53 -3.77
CA ALA A 490 -9.10 7.61 -3.52
C ALA A 490 -9.46 6.92 -2.20
N THR A 491 -8.84 5.78 -1.88
CA THR A 491 -9.04 5.08 -0.60
C THR A 491 -8.71 5.97 0.58
N GLN A 492 -7.57 6.68 0.55
CA GLN A 492 -7.19 7.61 1.64
C GLN A 492 -8.15 8.79 1.75
N VAL A 493 -8.52 9.41 0.61
CA VAL A 493 -9.46 10.54 0.60
C VAL A 493 -10.80 10.12 1.20
N MET A 494 -11.36 9.01 0.72
CA MET A 494 -12.64 8.49 1.21
C MET A 494 -12.55 8.08 2.68
N HIS A 495 -11.43 7.47 3.10
CA HIS A 495 -11.23 7.13 4.51
C HIS A 495 -11.26 8.37 5.40
N HIS A 496 -10.53 9.42 5.03
CA HIS A 496 -10.54 10.68 5.78
C HIS A 496 -11.90 11.36 5.74
N MET A 497 -12.65 11.25 4.64
CA MET A 497 -14.01 11.79 4.56
C MET A 497 -15.03 11.06 5.43
N GLU A 498 -14.75 9.83 5.88
CA GLU A 498 -15.63 9.00 6.72
C GLU A 498 -17.08 8.90 6.19
N GLY A 499 -18.00 8.37 7.00
CA GLY A 499 -19.44 8.32 6.69
C GLY A 499 -19.76 7.64 5.35
N GLU A 500 -20.76 8.16 4.64
CA GLU A 500 -21.29 7.55 3.41
C GLU A 500 -20.23 7.39 2.31
N TYR A 501 -19.30 8.35 2.17
CA TYR A 501 -18.20 8.28 1.21
C TYR A 501 -17.29 7.08 1.49
N TRP A 502 -16.89 6.92 2.75
CA TRP A 502 -16.06 5.80 3.18
C TRP A 502 -16.80 4.48 3.08
N GLU A 503 -18.03 4.41 3.57
CA GLU A 503 -18.85 3.20 3.57
C GLU A 503 -19.07 2.68 2.16
N ALA A 504 -19.41 3.56 1.21
CA ALA A 504 -19.61 3.20 -0.19
C ALA A 504 -18.31 2.64 -0.80
N TRP A 505 -17.18 3.36 -0.65
CA TRP A 505 -15.89 2.93 -1.18
C TRP A 505 -15.41 1.61 -0.55
N ASN A 506 -15.42 1.55 0.77
CA ASN A 506 -14.92 0.42 1.54
C ASN A 506 -15.74 -0.84 1.34
N SER A 507 -17.07 -0.71 1.18
CA SER A 507 -17.95 -1.86 0.93
C SER A 507 -17.51 -2.69 -0.29
N VAL A 508 -16.94 -2.02 -1.31
CA VAL A 508 -16.39 -2.65 -2.52
C VAL A 508 -14.94 -3.08 -2.30
N MET A 509 -14.08 -2.15 -1.86
CA MET A 509 -12.64 -2.40 -1.73
C MET A 509 -12.32 -3.62 -0.85
N ARG A 510 -12.96 -3.73 0.33
CA ARG A 510 -12.70 -4.80 1.29
C ARG A 510 -13.05 -6.21 0.78
N GLN A 511 -13.82 -6.28 -0.31
CA GLN A 511 -14.22 -7.53 -0.97
C GLN A 511 -13.39 -7.77 -2.23
N GLU A 512 -13.39 -6.80 -3.13
CA GLU A 512 -12.81 -6.98 -4.47
C GLU A 512 -11.28 -7.00 -4.43
N VAL A 513 -10.62 -6.24 -3.56
CA VAL A 513 -9.15 -6.27 -3.49
C VAL A 513 -8.63 -7.64 -3.03
N PRO A 514 -9.09 -8.20 -1.88
CA PRO A 514 -8.68 -9.55 -1.48
C PRO A 514 -9.05 -10.64 -2.50
N LYS A 515 -10.22 -10.54 -3.14
CA LYS A 515 -10.69 -11.51 -4.13
C LYS A 515 -9.79 -11.65 -5.36
N HIS A 516 -9.09 -10.58 -5.75
CA HIS A 516 -8.16 -10.59 -6.88
C HIS A 516 -6.70 -10.84 -6.47
N GLN A 517 -6.44 -11.17 -5.21
CA GLN A 517 -5.12 -11.61 -4.78
C GLN A 517 -4.79 -12.97 -5.39
N VAL A 518 -3.55 -13.15 -5.85
CA VAL A 518 -3.09 -14.44 -6.34
C VAL A 518 -3.01 -15.42 -5.16
N THR A 519 -3.76 -16.53 -5.22
CA THR A 519 -3.87 -17.50 -4.11
C THR A 519 -2.95 -18.72 -4.26
N GLU A 520 -2.37 -18.93 -5.44
CA GLU A 520 -1.61 -20.14 -5.77
C GLU A 520 -0.30 -19.84 -6.51
N GLY A 521 0.59 -20.83 -6.54
CA GLY A 521 1.85 -20.79 -7.28
C GLY A 521 2.92 -19.86 -6.69
N PRO A 522 4.00 -19.58 -7.45
CA PRO A 522 5.16 -18.81 -6.98
C PRO A 522 4.84 -17.36 -6.60
N GLU A 523 3.73 -16.83 -7.12
CA GLU A 523 3.28 -15.46 -6.92
C GLU A 523 2.12 -15.33 -5.92
N ARG A 524 1.80 -16.42 -5.20
CA ARG A 524 0.81 -16.42 -4.11
C ARG A 524 1.06 -15.27 -3.12
N GLY A 525 0.02 -14.48 -2.86
CA GLY A 525 0.04 -13.30 -2.00
C GLY A 525 0.22 -11.97 -2.75
N SER A 526 0.67 -12.00 -4.01
CA SER A 526 0.79 -10.79 -4.83
C SER A 526 -0.52 -10.40 -5.53
N TRP A 527 -0.54 -9.21 -6.12
CA TRP A 527 -1.58 -8.80 -7.07
C TRP A 527 -1.02 -8.72 -8.48
N SER A 528 -1.80 -9.20 -9.45
CA SER A 528 -1.40 -9.18 -10.85
C SER A 528 -1.42 -7.74 -11.39
N PRO A 529 -0.36 -7.30 -12.09
CA PRO A 529 -0.34 -6.02 -12.79
C PRO A 529 -1.02 -6.10 -14.17
N VAL A 530 -1.46 -7.29 -14.58
CA VAL A 530 -2.17 -7.49 -15.85
C VAL A 530 -3.48 -6.73 -15.79
N ASP A 531 -3.81 -6.02 -16.87
CA ASP A 531 -5.01 -5.17 -17.01
C ASP A 531 -5.05 -3.90 -16.13
N ASP A 532 -4.05 -3.66 -15.27
CA ASP A 532 -3.88 -2.38 -14.58
C ASP A 532 -3.27 -1.31 -15.51
N ARG A 533 -3.86 -0.12 -15.51
CA ARG A 533 -3.42 1.02 -16.33
C ARG A 533 -1.94 1.38 -16.15
N TRP A 534 -1.39 1.20 -14.95
CA TRP A 534 0.00 1.50 -14.61
C TRP A 534 0.83 0.24 -14.33
N GLY A 535 0.21 -0.93 -14.29
CA GLY A 535 0.86 -2.22 -14.06
C GLY A 535 1.90 -2.56 -15.12
N ILE A 536 1.72 -2.12 -16.37
CA ILE A 536 2.72 -2.25 -17.44
C ILE A 536 4.01 -1.45 -17.15
N HIS A 537 3.93 -0.39 -16.33
CA HIS A 537 5.06 0.46 -15.98
C HIS A 537 5.66 0.10 -14.61
N GLY A 538 4.84 -0.20 -13.62
CA GLY A 538 5.30 -0.51 -12.26
C GLY A 538 5.54 -2.01 -12.00
N GLY A 539 4.89 -2.89 -12.76
CA GLY A 539 4.94 -4.33 -12.58
C GLY A 539 4.25 -4.86 -11.31
N ARG A 540 4.49 -6.14 -11.03
CA ARG A 540 3.85 -6.88 -9.93
C ARG A 540 4.17 -6.33 -8.54
N LEU A 541 5.42 -5.95 -8.25
CA LEU A 541 5.80 -5.42 -6.94
C LEU A 541 5.05 -4.11 -6.65
N PHE A 542 5.01 -3.18 -7.60
CA PHE A 542 4.25 -1.93 -7.48
C PHE A 542 2.78 -2.19 -7.20
N THR A 543 2.15 -3.05 -8.00
CA THR A 543 0.72 -3.37 -7.87
C THR A 543 0.41 -4.04 -6.54
N THR A 544 1.30 -4.92 -6.09
CA THR A 544 1.19 -5.60 -4.79
C THR A 544 1.33 -4.61 -3.63
N CYS A 545 2.33 -3.73 -3.67
CA CYS A 545 2.53 -2.75 -2.59
C CYS A 545 1.34 -1.79 -2.47
N LEU A 546 0.85 -1.22 -3.58
CA LEU A 546 -0.32 -0.33 -3.53
C LEU A 546 -1.60 -1.05 -3.07
N SER A 547 -1.76 -2.32 -3.44
CA SER A 547 -2.88 -3.15 -2.95
C SER A 547 -2.80 -3.38 -1.44
N ILE A 548 -1.61 -3.62 -0.92
CA ILE A 548 -1.37 -3.72 0.52
C ILE A 548 -1.69 -2.39 1.21
N TYR A 549 -1.18 -1.26 0.72
CA TYR A 549 -1.42 0.05 1.36
C TYR A 549 -2.91 0.41 1.46
N MET A 550 -3.69 0.08 0.43
CA MET A 550 -5.15 0.26 0.46
C MET A 550 -5.79 -0.54 1.60
N LEU A 551 -5.32 -1.77 1.84
CA LEU A 551 -5.84 -2.64 2.90
C LEU A 551 -5.28 -2.30 4.28
N GLU A 552 -4.17 -1.56 4.36
CA GLU A 552 -3.61 -1.03 5.60
C GLU A 552 -4.30 0.24 6.09
N VAL A 553 -5.09 0.89 5.24
CA VAL A 553 -5.64 2.23 5.46
C VAL A 553 -6.37 2.36 6.80
N TYR A 554 -7.06 1.30 7.24
CA TYR A 554 -7.87 1.28 8.46
C TYR A 554 -7.07 1.60 9.73
N TYR A 555 -5.77 1.31 9.76
CA TYR A 555 -4.92 1.47 10.94
C TYR A 555 -3.66 2.29 10.66
N ARG A 556 -3.27 2.43 9.39
CA ARG A 556 -2.11 3.19 8.97
C ARG A 556 -2.37 4.71 8.93
N HIS A 557 -3.58 5.12 8.55
CA HIS A 557 -3.96 6.51 8.32
C HIS A 557 -5.16 6.88 9.19
N LEU A 558 -4.93 7.29 10.44
CA LEU A 558 -6.02 7.73 11.33
C LEU A 558 -6.83 8.87 10.68
N PRO A 559 -8.18 8.86 10.75
CA PRO A 559 -8.98 9.91 10.13
C PRO A 559 -8.68 11.29 10.69
N ILE A 560 -8.28 12.18 9.78
CA ILE A 560 -7.78 13.53 10.05
C ILE A 560 -8.86 14.45 10.64
N TYR A 561 -10.14 14.19 10.33
CA TYR A 561 -11.27 15.00 10.80
C TYR A 561 -11.90 14.48 12.10
N SER A 562 -11.58 13.26 12.51
CA SER A 562 -12.19 12.64 13.66
C SER A 562 -11.54 13.18 14.95
N GLN A 563 -12.32 13.88 15.77
CA GLN A 563 -11.90 14.38 17.09
C GLN A 563 -11.94 13.27 18.15
N VAL A 564 -11.53 12.05 17.84
CA VAL A 564 -11.67 10.90 18.75
C VAL A 564 -10.71 11.00 19.96
N TYR A 565 -9.84 12.01 20.01
CA TYR A 565 -8.79 12.16 21.03
C TYR A 565 -8.67 13.56 21.67
N HIS A 566 -9.74 14.37 21.67
CA HIS A 566 -9.77 15.64 22.42
C HIS A 566 -10.34 15.51 23.84
#